data_AF-A0A1Y1Y241-F1
#
_entry.id   AF-A0A1Y1Y241-F1
#
_cell.length_a   1.000
_cell.length_b   1.000
_cell.length_c   1.000
_cell.angle_alpha   90.00
_cell.angle_beta   90.00
_cell.angle_gamma   90.00
#
_symmetry.space_group_name_H-M   'P 1'
#
loop_
_entity.id
_entity.type
_entity.pdbx_description
1 polymer ?
#
loop_
_entity_poly.entity_id
_entity_poly.type
_entity_poly.pdbx_seq_one_letter_code
_entity_poly.pdbx_strand_id
1 'polypeptide(L)'
;MGINCFKSLFFTDFILNKMVFEKNVKTFALIFFYVVLLTQAKNLQGFVLLFTQTYFVIEYFFKYLKFHYFRGKVFYIYNEIYDIFITSPPPKEENMLIAKILEITMNYECLKSFCKVSLSSRILNKYTPSLSQEWDTLYHKKIEDRTS
;
A
#
# COMPACT_ATOMS: atom_id res chain seq x y z
N MET A 1 -8.06 -9.84 16.91
CA MET A 1 -6.83 -9.24 16.35
C MET A 1 -6.71 -9.50 14.85
N GLY A 2 -6.81 -10.76 14.38
CA GLY A 2 -6.72 -11.09 12.94
C GLY A 2 -7.75 -10.41 12.03
N ILE A 3 -9.03 -10.34 12.44
CA ILE A 3 -10.08 -9.66 11.65
C ILE A 3 -9.78 -8.16 11.47
N ASN A 4 -9.25 -7.49 12.50
CA ASN A 4 -8.87 -6.07 12.41
C ASN A 4 -7.66 -5.88 11.48
N CYS A 5 -6.69 -6.81 11.51
CA CYS A 5 -5.59 -6.84 10.57
C CYS A 5 -6.10 -7.01 9.13
N PHE A 6 -7.02 -7.94 8.91
CA PHE A 6 -7.63 -8.17 7.60
C PHE A 6 -8.37 -6.93 7.08
N LYS A 7 -9.19 -6.29 7.93
CA LYS A 7 -9.83 -5.01 7.59
C LYS A 7 -8.79 -3.95 7.23
N SER A 8 -7.72 -3.84 8.01
CA SER A 8 -6.66 -2.85 7.76
C SER A 8 -5.93 -3.10 6.43
N LEU A 9 -5.66 -4.37 6.10
CA LEU A 9 -5.07 -4.80 4.83
C LEU A 9 -6.00 -4.49 3.65
N PHE A 10 -7.31 -4.79 3.78
CA PHE A 10 -8.33 -4.47 2.77
C PHE A 10 -8.35 -2.98 2.43
N PHE A 11 -8.40 -2.12 3.47
CA PHE A 11 -8.39 -0.67 3.28
C PHE A 11 -7.07 -0.20 2.66
N THR A 12 -5.95 -0.75 3.12
CA THR A 12 -4.62 -0.38 2.64
C THR A 12 -4.44 -0.74 1.17
N ASP A 13 -4.80 -1.96 0.75
CA ASP A 13 -4.70 -2.38 -0.65
C ASP A 13 -5.53 -1.47 -1.58
N PHE A 14 -6.79 -1.20 -1.22
CA PHE A 14 -7.66 -0.32 -1.99
C PHE A 14 -7.08 1.09 -2.15
N ILE A 15 -6.61 1.68 -1.04
CA ILE A 15 -6.05 3.04 -1.06
C ILE A 15 -4.75 3.08 -1.86
N LEU A 16 -3.88 2.08 -1.70
CA LEU A 16 -2.65 1.99 -2.48
C LEU A 16 -2.95 1.93 -3.98
N ASN A 17 -3.92 1.13 -4.40
CA ASN A 17 -4.36 1.04 -5.80
C ASN A 17 -4.85 2.39 -6.34
N LYS A 18 -5.61 3.17 -5.55
CA LYS A 18 -6.01 4.53 -5.93
C LYS A 18 -4.84 5.52 -5.99
N MET A 19 -3.85 5.38 -5.10
CA MET A 19 -2.67 6.24 -5.06
C MET A 19 -1.68 6.01 -6.20
N VAL A 20 -1.72 4.85 -6.88
CA VAL A 20 -0.81 4.55 -8.00
C VAL A 20 -0.91 5.63 -9.08
N PHE A 21 -2.12 6.01 -9.49
CA PHE A 21 -2.31 7.00 -10.54
C PHE A 21 -1.73 8.36 -10.16
N GLU A 22 -2.03 8.85 -8.95
CA GLU A 22 -1.48 10.12 -8.46
C GLU A 22 0.05 10.11 -8.39
N LYS A 23 0.64 8.99 -7.95
CA LYS A 23 2.10 8.86 -7.89
C LYS A 23 2.72 8.78 -9.28
N ASN A 24 2.13 8.05 -10.22
CA ASN A 24 2.64 7.94 -11.58
C ASN A 24 2.64 9.30 -12.29
N VAL A 25 1.56 10.08 -12.16
CA VAL A 25 1.47 11.43 -12.74
C VAL A 25 2.55 12.34 -12.14
N LYS A 26 2.74 12.30 -10.81
CA LYS A 26 3.79 13.10 -10.14
C LYS A 26 5.20 12.70 -10.57
N THR A 27 5.49 11.40 -10.67
CA THR A 27 6.78 10.90 -11.17
C THR A 27 7.04 11.37 -12.60
N PHE A 28 6.04 11.26 -13.48
CA PHE A 28 6.17 11.69 -14.87
C PHE A 28 6.43 13.19 -14.99
N ALA A 29 5.67 14.01 -14.25
CA ALA A 29 5.89 15.45 -14.21
C ALA A 29 7.32 15.80 -13.72
N LEU A 30 7.82 15.10 -12.70
CA LEU A 30 9.16 15.33 -12.16
C LEU A 30 10.26 14.99 -13.17
N ILE A 31 10.13 13.89 -13.92
CA ILE A 31 11.05 13.52 -15.00
C ILE A 31 10.98 14.56 -16.13
N PHE A 32 9.78 15.00 -16.50
CA PHE A 32 9.60 16.04 -17.52
C PHE A 32 10.31 17.34 -17.14
N PHE A 33 10.13 17.83 -15.90
CA PHE A 33 10.84 19.01 -15.40
C PHE A 33 12.36 18.82 -15.40
N TYR A 34 12.85 17.63 -15.04
CA TYR A 34 14.28 17.32 -15.07
C TYR A 34 14.87 17.45 -16.49
N VAL A 35 14.19 16.91 -17.50
CA VAL A 35 14.61 17.01 -18.91
C VAL A 35 14.61 18.47 -19.39
N VAL A 36 13.58 19.24 -19.05
CA VAL A 36 13.52 20.67 -19.40
C VAL A 36 14.70 21.43 -18.79
N LEU A 37 15.03 21.19 -17.52
CA LEU A 37 16.15 21.85 -16.85
C LEU A 37 17.51 21.49 -17.46
N LEU A 38 17.70 20.24 -17.91
CA LEU A 38 18.92 19.82 -18.61
C LEU A 38 19.19 20.65 -19.86
N THR A 39 18.14 21.03 -20.61
CA THR A 39 18.31 21.84 -21.85
C THR A 39 18.71 23.30 -21.59
N GLN A 40 18.45 23.82 -20.39
CA GLN A 40 18.67 25.23 -20.04
C GLN A 40 20.00 25.46 -19.30
N ALA A 41 20.64 24.40 -18.81
CA ALA A 41 21.87 24.50 -18.05
C ALA A 41 23.08 24.86 -18.95
N LYS A 42 23.43 26.14 -19.00
CA LYS A 42 24.60 26.65 -19.74
C LYS A 42 25.68 27.30 -18.86
N ASN A 43 25.32 27.70 -17.64
CA ASN A 43 26.18 28.45 -16.72
C ASN A 43 26.44 27.66 -15.42
N LEU A 44 27.44 28.09 -14.65
CA LEU A 44 27.83 27.50 -13.35
C LEU A 44 26.64 27.35 -12.37
N GLN A 45 25.74 28.34 -12.33
CA GLN A 45 24.50 28.27 -11.54
C GLN A 45 23.54 27.17 -12.04
N GLY A 46 23.48 26.94 -13.35
CA GLY A 46 22.68 25.87 -13.95
C GLY A 46 23.19 24.48 -13.56
N PHE A 47 24.52 24.31 -13.46
CA PHE A 47 25.10 23.05 -12.98
C PHE A 47 24.77 22.77 -11.51
N VAL A 48 24.82 23.79 -10.63
CA VAL A 48 24.42 23.64 -9.22
C VAL A 48 22.96 23.20 -9.11
N LEU A 49 22.07 23.83 -9.89
CA LEU A 49 20.65 23.47 -9.95
C LEU A 49 20.45 22.02 -10.39
N LEU A 50 21.21 21.56 -11.39
CA LEU A 50 21.17 20.18 -11.87
C LEU A 50 21.59 19.17 -10.80
N PHE A 51 22.62 19.45 -10.02
CA PHE A 51 23.04 18.55 -8.92
C PHE A 51 21.95 18.42 -7.87
N THR A 52 21.38 19.54 -7.41
CA THR A 52 20.28 19.54 -6.44
C THR A 52 19.06 18.80 -6.98
N GLN A 53 18.67 19.08 -8.23
CA GLN A 53 17.55 18.42 -8.87
C GLN A 53 17.78 16.91 -9.00
N THR A 54 18.99 16.49 -9.37
CA THR A 54 19.36 15.07 -9.48
C THR A 54 19.23 14.37 -8.12
N TYR A 55 19.71 14.99 -7.04
CA TYR A 55 19.54 14.46 -5.69
C TYR A 55 18.05 14.28 -5.32
N PHE A 56 17.21 15.29 -5.60
CA PHE A 56 15.77 15.21 -5.37
C PHE A 56 15.10 14.11 -6.21
N VAL A 57 15.47 13.98 -7.48
CA VAL A 57 14.95 12.93 -8.38
C VAL A 57 15.30 11.55 -7.82
N ILE A 58 16.55 11.34 -7.38
CA ILE A 58 16.99 10.07 -6.80
C ILE A 58 16.22 9.75 -5.52
N GLU A 59 16.10 10.69 -4.58
CA GLU A 59 15.36 10.48 -3.34
C GLU A 59 13.88 10.15 -3.63
N TYR A 60 13.28 10.88 -4.56
CA TYR A 60 11.90 10.64 -4.97
C TYR A 60 11.73 9.28 -5.65
N PHE A 61 12.68 8.89 -6.50
CA PHE A 61 12.70 7.58 -7.15
C PHE A 61 12.78 6.44 -6.14
N PHE A 62 13.61 6.55 -5.10
CA PHE A 62 13.63 5.57 -4.01
C PHE A 62 12.29 5.49 -3.26
N LYS A 63 11.63 6.62 -3.00
CA LYS A 63 10.27 6.63 -2.40
C LYS A 63 9.24 5.98 -3.32
N TYR A 64 9.35 6.17 -4.63
CA TYR A 64 8.49 5.54 -5.63
C TYR A 64 8.71 4.02 -5.68
N LEU A 65 9.96 3.56 -5.66
CA LEU A 65 10.30 2.13 -5.61
C LEU A 65 9.78 1.47 -4.33
N LYS A 66 9.99 2.10 -3.17
CA LYS A 66 9.45 1.62 -1.88
C LYS A 66 7.93 1.51 -1.89
N PHE A 67 7.24 2.44 -2.55
CA PHE A 67 5.78 2.38 -2.69
C PHE A 67 5.31 1.18 -3.51
N HIS A 68 5.95 0.90 -4.64
CA HIS A 68 5.59 -0.27 -5.45
C HIS A 68 5.91 -1.59 -4.75
N TYR A 69 7.05 -1.66 -4.07
CA TYR A 69 7.38 -2.80 -3.22
C TYR A 69 6.34 -3.00 -2.10
N PHE A 70 5.97 -1.93 -1.40
CA PHE A 70 4.95 -1.95 -0.35
C PHE A 70 3.61 -2.46 -0.88
N ARG A 71 3.16 -1.93 -2.03
CA ARG A 71 1.92 -2.34 -2.68
C ARG A 71 1.91 -3.82 -3.06
N GLY A 72 2.98 -4.31 -3.69
CA GLY A 72 3.08 -5.72 -4.07
C GLY A 72 3.05 -6.65 -2.84
N LYS A 73 3.76 -6.26 -1.78
CA LYS A 73 3.77 -7.03 -0.53
C LYS A 73 2.44 -6.98 0.22
N VAL A 74 1.78 -5.82 0.29
CA VAL A 74 0.43 -5.70 0.89
C VAL A 74 -0.57 -6.57 0.13
N PHE A 75 -0.54 -6.57 -1.20
CA PHE A 75 -1.41 -7.42 -2.01
C PHE A 75 -1.19 -8.92 -1.71
N TYR A 76 0.07 -9.34 -1.60
CA TYR A 76 0.39 -10.73 -1.24
C TYR A 76 -0.14 -11.11 0.15
N ILE A 77 0.13 -10.28 1.16
CA ILE A 77 -0.32 -10.51 2.55
C ILE A 77 -1.86 -10.48 2.63
N TYR A 78 -2.50 -9.60 1.86
CA TYR A 78 -3.96 -9.54 1.74
C TYR A 78 -4.54 -10.86 1.21
N ASN A 79 -3.94 -11.43 0.16
CA ASN A 79 -4.41 -12.72 -0.38
C ASN A 79 -4.19 -13.87 0.61
N GLU A 80 -3.07 -13.91 1.35
CA GLU A 80 -2.85 -14.92 2.39
C GLU A 80 -3.92 -14.86 3.48
N ILE A 81 -4.22 -13.67 4.01
CA ILE A 81 -5.24 -13.54 5.05
C ILE A 81 -6.65 -13.81 4.48
N TYR A 82 -6.90 -13.41 3.23
CA TYR A 82 -8.14 -13.72 2.52
C TYR A 82 -8.33 -15.23 2.40
N ASP A 83 -7.30 -15.99 2.03
CA ASP A 83 -7.39 -17.44 1.90
C ASP A 83 -7.64 -18.15 3.24
N ILE A 84 -7.12 -17.62 4.34
CA ILE A 84 -7.34 -18.16 5.69
C ILE A 84 -8.78 -17.91 6.17
N PHE A 85 -9.32 -16.70 5.98
CA PHE A 85 -10.64 -16.34 6.48
C PHE A 85 -11.77 -16.68 5.50
N ILE A 86 -11.48 -16.63 4.20
CA ILE A 86 -12.46 -16.67 3.12
C ILE A 86 -12.48 -18.03 2.41
N THR A 87 -11.36 -18.40 1.78
CA THR A 87 -11.30 -19.47 0.78
C THR A 87 -11.13 -20.88 1.37
N SER A 88 -10.30 -21.04 2.40
CA SER A 88 -9.92 -22.36 2.92
C SER A 88 -10.75 -22.78 4.13
N PRO A 89 -11.05 -24.09 4.29
CA PRO A 89 -11.56 -24.60 5.56
C PRO A 89 -10.54 -24.32 6.67
N PRO A 90 -10.98 -23.91 7.87
CA PRO A 90 -10.08 -23.60 8.95
C PRO A 90 -9.18 -24.82 9.25
N PRO A 91 -7.86 -24.62 9.45
CA PRO A 91 -6.98 -25.65 10.00
C PRO A 91 -7.65 -26.34 11.19
N LYS A 92 -7.56 -27.67 11.22
CA LYS A 92 -8.17 -28.50 12.27
C LYS A 92 -7.64 -28.17 13.67
N GLU A 93 -6.46 -27.55 13.74
CA GLU A 93 -5.84 -27.08 14.98
C GLU A 93 -5.94 -25.55 15.12
N GLU A 94 -6.65 -25.11 16.15
CA GLU A 94 -6.83 -23.70 16.51
C GLU A 94 -5.48 -22.97 16.76
N ASN A 95 -4.52 -23.66 17.39
CA ASN A 95 -3.19 -23.09 17.66
C ASN A 95 -2.43 -22.75 16.36
N MET A 96 -2.56 -23.59 15.32
CA MET A 96 -1.92 -23.35 14.03
C MET A 96 -2.55 -22.14 13.31
N LEU A 97 -3.87 -21.96 13.45
CA LEU A 97 -4.58 -20.79 12.95
C LEU A 97 -4.10 -19.49 13.61
N ILE A 98 -4.01 -19.50 14.94
CA ILE A 98 -3.57 -18.34 15.72
C ILE A 98 -2.13 -17.96 15.34
N ALA A 99 -1.23 -18.94 15.22
CA ALA A 99 0.15 -18.71 14.80
C ALA A 99 0.23 -18.06 13.42
N LYS A 100 -0.51 -18.56 12.42
CA LYS A 100 -0.54 -17.96 11.07
C LYS A 100 -1.07 -16.53 11.07
N ILE A 101 -2.15 -16.27 11.81
CA ILE A 101 -2.73 -14.92 11.93
C ILE A 101 -1.73 -13.95 12.56
N LEU A 102 -1.00 -14.40 13.57
CA LEU A 102 0.02 -13.60 14.25
C LEU A 102 1.18 -13.28 13.30
N GLU A 103 1.69 -14.27 12.56
CA GLU A 103 2.75 -14.11 11.56
C GLU A 103 2.36 -13.08 10.49
N ILE A 104 1.16 -13.19 9.92
CA ILE A 104 0.62 -12.24 8.95
C ILE A 104 0.55 -10.83 9.53
N THR A 105 0.05 -10.71 10.76
CA THR A 105 -0.09 -9.40 11.42
C THR A 105 1.28 -8.76 11.68
N MET A 106 2.26 -9.56 12.12
CA MET A 106 3.64 -9.08 12.29
C MET A 106 4.26 -8.66 10.97
N ASN A 107 4.12 -9.46 9.92
CA ASN A 107 4.64 -9.15 8.59
C ASN A 107 4.06 -7.84 8.07
N TYR A 108 2.76 -7.60 8.26
CA TYR A 108 2.11 -6.36 7.86
C TYR A 108 2.64 -5.13 8.63
N GLU A 109 2.71 -5.18 9.96
CA GLU A 109 3.18 -4.05 10.77
C GLU A 109 4.69 -3.77 10.56
N CYS A 110 5.51 -4.81 10.42
CA CYS A 110 6.92 -4.68 10.07
C CYS A 110 7.09 -4.03 8.69
N LEU A 111 6.31 -4.47 7.68
CA LEU A 111 6.33 -3.90 6.34
C LEU A 111 5.93 -2.41 6.35
N LYS A 112 4.88 -2.06 7.09
CA LYS A 112 4.42 -0.67 7.25
C LYS A 112 5.50 0.21 7.90
N SER A 113 6.15 -0.28 8.95
CA SER A 113 7.25 0.40 9.64
C SER A 113 8.48 0.57 8.74
N PHE A 114 8.83 -0.45 7.96
CA PHE A 114 9.99 -0.43 7.06
C PHE A 114 9.80 0.52 5.88
N CYS A 115 8.65 0.43 5.19
CA CYS A 115 8.41 1.21 3.98
C CYS A 115 8.06 2.67 4.28
N LYS A 116 7.53 2.98 5.48
CA LYS A 116 7.10 4.33 5.91
C LYS A 116 6.26 5.04 4.84
N VAL A 117 5.45 4.29 4.11
CA VAL A 117 4.59 4.83 3.05
C VAL A 117 3.43 5.54 3.72
N SER A 118 3.43 6.87 3.65
CA SER A 118 2.28 7.66 4.08
C SER A 118 1.13 7.45 3.10
N LEU A 119 0.04 6.86 3.59
CA LEU A 119 -1.23 6.81 2.87
C LEU A 119 -1.79 8.24 2.77
N SER A 120 -2.41 8.56 1.64
CA SER A 120 -3.05 9.86 1.45
C SER A 120 -4.25 9.96 2.38
N SER A 121 -4.17 10.84 3.39
CA SER A 121 -5.26 11.10 4.34
C SER A 121 -6.54 11.54 3.63
N ARG A 122 -6.42 12.28 2.52
CA ARG A 122 -7.55 12.70 1.68
C ARG A 122 -8.26 11.51 1.05
N ILE A 123 -7.51 10.55 0.50
CA ILE A 123 -8.09 9.34 -0.12
C ILE A 123 -8.66 8.44 0.97
N LEU A 124 -7.91 8.23 2.06
CA LEU A 124 -8.37 7.46 3.21
C LEU A 124 -9.73 7.99 3.71
N ASN A 125 -9.81 9.26 4.09
CA ASN A 125 -11.05 9.84 4.63
C ASN A 125 -12.21 9.81 3.62
N LYS A 126 -11.92 9.93 2.32
CA LYS A 126 -12.93 9.88 1.26
C LYS A 126 -13.55 8.49 1.12
N TYR A 127 -12.75 7.43 1.22
CA TYR A 127 -13.20 6.05 0.96
C TYR A 127 -13.47 5.25 2.23
N THR A 128 -13.08 5.72 3.42
CA THR A 128 -13.38 5.04 4.70
C THR A 128 -14.86 4.70 4.87
N PRO A 129 -15.84 5.60 4.58
CA PRO A 129 -17.26 5.27 4.75
C PRO A 129 -17.71 4.16 3.80
N SER A 130 -17.35 4.23 2.51
CA SER A 130 -17.73 3.22 1.52
C SER A 130 -17.07 1.87 1.77
N LEU A 131 -15.77 1.86 2.11
CA LEU A 131 -15.02 0.64 2.42
C LEU A 131 -15.52 -0.02 3.71
N SER A 132 -15.99 0.76 4.68
CA SER A 132 -16.58 0.19 5.90
C SER A 132 -17.88 -0.54 5.57
N GLN A 133 -18.73 0.04 4.72
CA GLN A 133 -19.97 -0.60 4.28
C GLN A 133 -19.71 -1.86 3.43
N GLU A 134 -18.73 -1.82 2.53
CA GLU A 134 -18.33 -2.97 1.72
C GLU A 134 -17.75 -4.10 2.58
N TRP A 135 -16.92 -3.74 3.57
CA TRP A 135 -16.40 -4.67 4.56
C TRP A 135 -17.52 -5.33 5.37
N ASP A 136 -18.49 -4.55 5.86
CA ASP A 136 -19.61 -5.07 6.64
C ASP A 136 -20.46 -6.02 5.78
N THR A 137 -20.62 -5.73 4.49
CA THR A 137 -21.32 -6.62 3.54
C THR A 137 -20.55 -7.94 3.34
N LEU A 138 -19.22 -7.87 3.14
CA LEU A 138 -18.35 -9.05 3.03
C LEU A 138 -18.37 -9.91 4.30
N TYR A 139 -18.36 -9.26 5.46
CA TYR A 139 -18.37 -9.92 6.76
C TYR A 139 -19.74 -10.54 7.07
N HIS A 140 -20.84 -9.81 6.89
CA HIS A 140 -22.19 -10.30 7.15
C HIS A 140 -22.61 -11.43 6.20
N LYS A 141 -22.32 -11.31 4.90
CA LYS A 141 -22.64 -12.36 3.91
C LYS A 141 -22.01 -13.70 4.26
N LYS A 142 -20.85 -13.69 4.93
CA LYS A 142 -20.11 -14.89 5.29
C LYS A 142 -20.48 -15.48 6.65
N ILE A 143 -21.17 -14.72 7.50
CA ILE A 143 -21.77 -15.26 8.73
C ILE A 143 -23.01 -16.07 8.36
N GLU A 144 -23.85 -15.59 7.44
CA GLU A 144 -25.04 -16.32 6.96
C GLU A 144 -24.70 -17.67 6.32
N ASP A 145 -23.66 -17.72 5.47
CA ASP A 145 -23.18 -18.95 4.82
C ASP A 145 -22.50 -19.96 5.79
N ARG A 146 -22.19 -19.56 7.02
CA ARG A 146 -21.62 -20.46 8.06
C ARG A 146 -22.64 -20.93 9.09
N THR A 147 -23.82 -20.29 9.15
CA THR A 147 -24.92 -20.64 10.07
C THR A 147 -26.08 -21.38 9.39
N SER A 148 -26.01 -21.57 8.07
CA SER A 148 -26.92 -22.45 7.30
C SER A 148 -26.25 -23.79 6.97
#